data_AF-A0A4C1X4Y8-F1
#
_entry.id   AF-A0A4C1X4Y8-F1
#
_cell.length_a   1.000
_cell.length_b   1.000
_cell.length_c   1.000
_cell.angle_alpha   90.00
_cell.angle_beta   90.00
_cell.angle_gamma   90.00
#
_symmetry.space_group_name_H-M   'P 1'
#
loop_
_entity.id
_entity.type
_entity.pdbx_description
1 polymer ?
#
loop_
_entity_poly.entity_id
_entity_poly.type
_entity_poly.pdbx_seq_one_letter_code
_entity_poly.pdbx_strand_id
1 'polypeptide(L)'
;MYWAVGAHIYTPLPFRPGHGGLGELFRAHAFVNAGSLAPPDAPLTDELVRTARVAAGAGVALRLGRTARLELNYAIPLRALPDDRTASGLQFGVGVHFL
;
A
#
# COMPACT_ATOMS: atom_id res chain seq x y z
N MET A 1 6.71 20.08 -0.08
CA MET A 1 6.50 19.34 -1.35
C MET A 1 6.54 17.84 -1.08
N TYR A 2 5.92 17.00 -1.91
CA TYR A 2 5.99 15.54 -1.73
C TYR A 2 6.01 14.78 -3.06
N TRP A 3 6.47 13.54 -3.03
CA TRP A 3 6.25 12.55 -4.08
C TRP A 3 5.90 11.21 -3.44
N ALA A 4 5.10 10.42 -4.16
CA ALA A 4 4.72 9.08 -3.76
C ALA A 4 4.60 8.21 -5.00
N VAL A 5 5.04 6.95 -4.90
CA VAL A 5 4.93 5.94 -5.93
C VAL A 5 4.59 4.60 -5.29
N GLY A 6 3.71 3.84 -5.94
CA GLY A 6 3.30 2.51 -5.53
C GLY A 6 3.45 1.53 -6.68
N ALA A 7 3.86 0.31 -6.37
CA ALA A 7 3.84 -0.82 -7.28
C ALA A 7 3.01 -1.94 -6.64
N HIS A 8 1.98 -2.39 -7.35
CA HIS A 8 0.97 -3.32 -6.82
C HIS A 8 0.77 -4.50 -7.77
N ILE A 9 0.69 -5.70 -7.20
CA ILE A 9 0.37 -6.93 -7.91
C ILE A 9 -0.88 -7.52 -7.29
N TYR A 10 -1.89 -7.78 -8.14
CA TYR A 10 -3.13 -8.43 -7.76
C TYR A 10 -3.27 -9.76 -8.49
N THR A 11 -3.45 -10.84 -7.75
CA THR A 11 -3.66 -12.18 -8.30
C THR A 11 -4.94 -12.80 -7.75
N PRO A 12 -5.56 -13.75 -8.46
CA PRO A 12 -6.58 -14.60 -7.86
C PRO A 12 -6.00 -15.34 -6.65
N LEU A 13 -6.84 -15.67 -5.65
CA LEU A 13 -6.40 -16.46 -4.51
C LEU A 13 -5.85 -17.83 -4.97
N PRO A 14 -4.72 -18.30 -4.39
CA PRO A 14 -4.00 -19.50 -4.86
C PRO A 14 -4.82 -20.79 -4.78
N PHE A 15 -5.84 -20.84 -3.93
CA PHE A 15 -6.71 -22.00 -3.76
C PHE A 15 -8.10 -21.83 -4.40
N ARG A 16 -8.36 -20.68 -5.04
CA ARG A 16 -9.66 -20.30 -5.65
C ARG A 16 -10.88 -20.81 -4.87
N PRO A 17 -11.03 -20.44 -3.58
CA PRO A 17 -12.17 -20.88 -2.78
C PRO A 17 -13.46 -20.31 -3.39
N GLY A 18 -14.28 -21.14 -4.05
CA GLY A 18 -15.54 -20.72 -4.65
C GLY A 18 -15.44 -20.20 -6.09
N HIS A 19 -15.04 -21.05 -7.04
CA HIS A 19 -15.36 -20.81 -8.46
C HIS A 19 -16.87 -20.54 -8.59
N GLY A 20 -17.27 -19.38 -9.11
CA GLY A 20 -18.65 -18.93 -9.22
C GLY A 20 -19.27 -18.30 -7.96
N GLY A 21 -18.49 -18.00 -6.92
CA GLY A 21 -18.98 -17.47 -5.63
C GLY A 21 -18.28 -16.20 -5.14
N LEU A 22 -18.51 -15.84 -3.86
CA LEU A 22 -17.94 -14.62 -3.24
C LEU A 22 -16.40 -14.56 -3.27
N GLY A 23 -15.73 -15.71 -3.41
CA GLY A 23 -14.27 -15.80 -3.54
C GLY A 23 -13.69 -15.07 -4.75
N GLU A 24 -14.48 -14.85 -5.80
CA GLU A 24 -14.04 -14.09 -6.99
C GLU A 24 -13.85 -12.60 -6.73
N LEU A 25 -14.49 -12.09 -5.68
CA LEU A 25 -14.36 -10.70 -5.24
C LEU A 25 -13.04 -10.46 -4.49
N PHE A 26 -12.41 -11.52 -3.99
CA PHE A 26 -11.15 -11.46 -3.26
C PHE A 26 -9.94 -11.66 -4.19
N ARG A 27 -8.92 -10.84 -4.00
CA ARG A 27 -7.63 -10.92 -4.69
C ARG A 27 -6.51 -10.96 -3.68
N ALA A 28 -5.54 -11.83 -3.90
CA ALA A 28 -4.25 -11.70 -3.23
C ALA A 28 -3.59 -10.41 -3.74
N HIS A 29 -2.97 -9.67 -2.83
CA HIS A 29 -2.41 -8.37 -3.06
C HIS A 29 -0.99 -8.33 -2.51
N ALA A 30 -0.03 -7.87 -3.28
CA ALA A 30 1.32 -7.54 -2.82
C ALA A 30 1.68 -6.14 -3.31
N PHE A 31 2.40 -5.38 -2.48
CA PHE A 31 2.74 -4.02 -2.81
C PHE A 31 4.11 -3.58 -2.27
N VAL A 32 4.66 -2.58 -2.93
CA VAL A 32 5.79 -1.78 -2.46
C VAL A 32 5.46 -0.31 -2.70
N ASN A 33 5.49 0.49 -1.63
CA ASN A 33 5.24 1.92 -1.64
C ASN A 33 6.49 2.67 -1.23
N ALA A 34 6.78 3.77 -1.93
CA ALA A 34 7.85 4.68 -1.58
C ALA A 34 7.41 6.14 -1.72
N GLY A 35 7.99 7.00 -0.89
CA GLY A 35 7.73 8.44 -1.00
C GLY A 35 8.52 9.27 -0.01
N SER A 36 8.52 10.57 -0.23
CA SER A 36 9.08 11.53 0.72
C SER A 36 8.22 12.79 0.79
N LEU A 37 8.26 13.43 1.95
CA LEU A 37 7.61 14.69 2.25
C LEU A 37 8.67 15.65 2.78
N ALA A 38 8.77 16.80 2.14
CA ALA A 38 9.57 17.94 2.60
C ALA A 38 8.68 19.05 3.16
N PRO A 39 9.22 19.87 4.09
CA PRO A 39 8.56 21.07 4.58
C PRO A 39 8.08 22.00 3.45
N PRO A 40 7.07 22.85 3.68
CA PRO A 40 6.52 23.75 2.67
C PRO A 40 7.56 24.64 1.98
N ASP A 41 8.55 25.14 2.75
CA ASP A 41 9.55 26.11 2.27
C ASP A 41 10.90 25.48 1.90
N ALA A 42 10.99 24.15 1.87
CA ALA A 42 12.24 23.47 1.56
C ALA A 42 12.54 23.53 0.05
N PRO A 43 13.80 23.81 -0.35
CA PRO A 43 14.19 23.79 -1.76
C PRO A 43 14.05 22.38 -2.35
N LEU A 44 13.80 22.29 -3.67
CA LEU A 44 13.86 21.04 -4.42
C LEU A 44 15.31 20.56 -4.48
N THR A 45 15.64 19.58 -3.66
CA THR A 45 16.98 19.01 -3.57
C THR A 45 16.93 17.48 -3.66
N ASP A 46 18.10 16.88 -3.90
CA ASP A 46 18.31 15.43 -3.82
C ASP A 46 17.93 14.84 -2.46
N GLU A 47 17.80 15.68 -1.43
CA GLU A 47 17.36 15.28 -0.10
C GLU A 47 15.97 14.63 -0.12
N LEU A 48 15.08 15.06 -1.02
CA LEU A 48 13.74 14.48 -1.17
C LEU A 48 13.80 13.02 -1.65
N VAL A 49 14.84 12.64 -2.39
CA VAL A 49 15.11 11.25 -2.80
C VAL A 49 15.83 10.51 -1.67
N ARG A 50 16.79 11.17 -1.00
CA ARG A 50 17.55 10.55 0.10
C ARG A 50 16.69 10.26 1.33
N THR A 51 15.65 11.04 1.59
CA THR A 51 14.72 10.87 2.72
C THR A 51 13.51 9.99 2.40
N ALA A 52 13.54 9.27 1.26
CA ALA A 52 12.48 8.36 0.87
C ALA A 52 12.25 7.29 1.94
N ARG A 53 10.98 7.16 2.34
CA ARG A 53 10.46 6.07 3.17
C ARG A 53 9.93 4.99 2.26
N VAL A 54 10.11 3.74 2.65
CA VAL A 54 9.72 2.58 1.85
C VAL A 54 8.99 1.60 2.74
N ALA A 55 7.83 1.12 2.29
CA ALA A 55 7.08 0.07 2.93
C ALA A 55 6.68 -0.99 1.90
N ALA A 56 6.70 -2.24 2.30
CA ALA A 56 6.23 -3.35 1.49
C ALA A 56 5.24 -4.18 2.29
N GLY A 57 4.38 -4.90 1.60
CA GLY A 57 3.43 -5.75 2.28
C GLY A 57 2.70 -6.68 1.34
N ALA A 58 1.96 -7.59 1.95
CA ALA A 58 1.06 -8.49 1.24
C ALA A 58 -0.22 -8.68 2.03
N GLY A 59 -1.29 -9.01 1.33
CA GLY A 59 -2.62 -9.02 1.90
C GLY A 59 -3.67 -9.57 0.96
N VAL A 60 -4.91 -9.30 1.32
CA VAL A 60 -6.09 -9.63 0.53
C VAL A 60 -6.89 -8.36 0.30
N ALA A 61 -7.27 -8.12 -0.95
CA ALA A 61 -8.16 -7.05 -1.35
C ALA A 61 -9.53 -7.62 -1.72
N LEU A 62 -10.60 -7.02 -1.21
CA LEU A 62 -11.98 -7.29 -1.57
C LEU A 62 -12.50 -6.11 -2.39
N ARG A 63 -13.00 -6.38 -3.59
CA ARG A 63 -13.61 -5.35 -4.43
C ARG A 63 -15.14 -5.34 -4.23
N LEU A 64 -15.68 -4.25 -3.68
CA LEU A 64 -17.11 -4.03 -3.55
C LEU A 64 -17.63 -3.23 -4.73
N GLY A 65 -18.14 -3.95 -5.74
CA GLY A 65 -18.66 -3.35 -6.97
C GLY A 65 -17.56 -2.68 -7.80
N ARG A 66 -17.82 -1.49 -8.31
CA ARG A 66 -16.89 -0.78 -9.20
C ARG A 66 -15.94 0.17 -8.47
N THR A 67 -16.35 0.70 -7.32
CA THR A 67 -15.77 1.93 -6.75
C THR A 67 -15.05 1.71 -5.42
N ALA A 68 -15.55 0.84 -4.55
CA ALA A 68 -14.98 0.66 -3.22
C ALA A 68 -14.11 -0.61 -3.15
N ARG A 69 -13.01 -0.52 -2.41
CA ARG A 69 -12.10 -1.63 -2.12
C ARG A 69 -11.80 -1.66 -0.63
N LEU A 70 -11.86 -2.86 -0.07
CA LEU A 70 -11.34 -3.15 1.26
C LEU A 70 -10.02 -3.89 1.10
N GLU A 71 -9.05 -3.56 1.93
CA GLU A 71 -7.77 -4.25 1.96
C GLU A 71 -7.45 -4.68 3.39
N LEU A 72 -7.01 -5.92 3.53
CA LEU A 72 -6.37 -6.41 4.73
C LEU A 72 -4.92 -6.75 4.37
N ASN A 73 -4.00 -5.90 4.80
CA ASN A 73 -2.59 -5.99 4.45
C ASN A 73 -1.75 -6.25 5.70
N TYR A 74 -0.71 -7.08 5.58
CA TYR A 74 0.39 -7.12 6.54
C TYR A 74 1.53 -6.27 5.97
N ALA A 75 1.81 -5.13 6.60
CA ALA A 75 2.76 -4.13 6.12
C ALA A 75 4.04 -4.11 6.96
N ILE A 76 5.17 -3.96 6.29
CA ILE A 76 6.49 -3.90 6.90
C ILE A 76 7.18 -2.62 6.42
N PRO A 77 7.54 -1.70 7.32
CA PRO A 77 8.37 -0.56 6.96
C PRO A 77 9.80 -1.07 6.66
N LEU A 78 10.21 -0.95 5.39
CA LEU A 78 11.56 -1.32 4.96
C LEU A 78 12.55 -0.19 5.23
N ARG A 79 12.10 1.06 5.13
CA ARG A 79 12.87 2.25 5.43
C ARG A 79 12.00 3.33 6.05
N ALA A 80 12.41 3.81 7.22
CA ALA A 80 11.79 4.91 7.95
C ALA A 80 12.88 5.85 8.49
N LEU A 81 12.50 7.09 8.83
CA LEU A 81 13.34 8.07 9.50
C LEU A 81 13.12 8.02 11.03
N PRO A 82 14.06 8.54 11.85
CA PRO A 82 13.99 8.45 13.31
C PRO A 82 12.70 8.94 13.95
N ASP A 83 12.09 9.99 13.39
CA ASP A 83 10.87 10.61 13.93
C ASP A 83 9.58 10.07 13.28
N ASP A 84 9.69 9.06 12.41
CA ASP A 84 8.52 8.48 11.76
C ASP A 84 7.72 7.61 12.74
N ARG A 85 6.40 7.75 12.69
CA ARG A 85 5.49 6.79 13.30
C ARG A 85 5.19 5.67 12.32
N THR A 86 5.88 4.55 12.48
CA THR A 86 5.64 3.36 11.65
C THR A 86 4.43 2.57 12.17
N ALA A 87 3.63 2.03 11.25
CA ALA A 87 2.51 1.14 11.56
C ALA A 87 2.82 -0.25 10.96
N SER A 88 3.71 -1.01 11.59
CA SER A 88 4.02 -2.37 11.13
C SER A 88 2.93 -3.36 11.54
N GLY A 89 2.78 -4.42 10.75
CA GLY A 89 1.83 -5.50 11.01
C GLY A 89 0.51 -5.36 10.25
N LEU A 90 -0.57 -5.79 10.88
CA LEU A 90 -1.89 -5.87 10.25
C LEU A 90 -2.50 -4.47 10.07
N GLN A 91 -2.88 -4.14 8.85
CA GLN A 91 -3.54 -2.91 8.46
C GLN A 91 -4.84 -3.22 7.72
N PHE A 92 -5.91 -2.55 8.12
CA PHE A 92 -7.21 -2.64 7.48
C PHE A 92 -7.53 -1.30 6.80
N GLY A 93 -7.70 -1.33 5.48
CA GLY A 93 -7.99 -0.15 4.66
C GLY A 93 -9.35 -0.26 3.99
N VAL A 94 -10.10 0.85 3.97
CA VAL A 94 -11.36 0.97 3.24
C VAL A 94 -11.29 2.27 2.45
N GLY A 95 -11.42 2.18 1.12
CA GLY A 95 -11.26 3.36 0.28
C GLY A 95 -11.74 3.18 -1.15
N VAL A 96 -11.78 4.30 -1.87
CA VAL A 96 -12.00 4.36 -3.32
C VAL A 96 -10.71 4.60 -4.09
N HIS A 97 -9.72 5.22 -3.43
CA HIS A 97 -8.40 5.51 -3.95
C HIS A 97 -7.36 4.94 -3.01
N PHE A 98 -6.40 4.24 -3.60
CA PHE A 98 -5.20 3.75 -2.98
C PHE A 98 -4.04 4.17 -3.89
N LEU A 99 -2.84 4.21 -3.33
CA LEU A 99 -1.62 4.43 -4.11
C LEU A 99 -1.42 3.30 -5.13
#